data_AF-A0A2H4NFR8-F1
#
_entry.id   AF-A0A2H4NFR8-F1
#
_cell.length_a   1.000
_cell.length_b   1.000
_cell.length_c   1.000
_cell.angle_alpha   90.00
_cell.angle_beta   90.00
_cell.angle_gamma   90.00
#
_symmetry.space_group_name_H-M   'P 1'
#
loop_
_entity.id
_entity.type
_entity.pdbx_description
1 polymer ?
#
loop_
_entity_poly.entity_id
_entity_poly.type
_entity_poly.pdbx_seq_one_letter_code
_entity_poly.pdbx_strand_id
1 'polypeptide(L)'
;MKTIYTIPAPDSLGAMIEVYGEPENAWYEWRIIDGGRTVRDTGTEGHSAFQGRQYGQAEIALRDALMFASGLPIDGDTPTDAASLEAGYAAKAKAEAARQGAGTPGSA
;
A
#
# COMPACT_ATOMS: atom_id res chain seq x y z
N MET A 1 2.79 -21.34 -2.09
CA MET A 1 2.24 -20.06 -1.61
C MET A 1 1.40 -20.18 -0.34
N LYS A 2 1.88 -19.63 0.78
CA LYS A 2 1.21 -19.62 2.09
C LYS A 2 1.02 -18.18 2.58
N THR A 3 -0.16 -17.85 3.11
CA THR A 3 -0.37 -16.59 3.84
C THR A 3 0.32 -16.64 5.21
N ILE A 4 1.13 -15.64 5.51
CA ILE A 4 1.93 -15.53 6.73
C ILE A 4 1.31 -14.54 7.70
N TYR A 5 0.90 -13.37 7.20
CA TYR A 5 0.17 -12.37 7.96
C TYR A 5 -1.12 -12.01 7.25
N THR A 6 -2.16 -11.82 8.04
CA THR A 6 -3.41 -11.18 7.61
C THR A 6 -3.74 -10.14 8.66
N ILE A 7 -3.64 -8.87 8.31
CA ILE A 7 -3.91 -7.76 9.23
C ILE A 7 -4.85 -6.74 8.57
N PRO A 8 -5.64 -6.00 9.34
CA PRO A 8 -6.38 -4.85 8.81
C PRO A 8 -5.44 -3.82 8.19
N ALA A 9 -5.83 -3.24 7.06
CA ALA A 9 -5.13 -2.10 6.51
C ALA A 9 -5.33 -0.86 7.40
N PRO A 10 -4.29 -0.05 7.64
CA PRO A 10 -4.46 1.24 8.30
C PRO A 10 -5.44 2.12 7.51
N ASP A 11 -6.25 2.90 8.24
CA ASP A 11 -7.19 3.89 7.71
C ASP A 11 -8.31 3.38 6.79
N SER A 12 -8.48 2.05 6.65
CA SER A 12 -9.62 1.43 5.97
C SER A 12 -10.29 0.37 6.86
N LEU A 13 -11.59 0.51 7.09
CA LEU A 13 -12.38 -0.42 7.91
C LEU A 13 -12.69 -1.74 7.19
N GLY A 14 -12.51 -1.81 5.87
CA GLY A 14 -12.88 -2.97 5.05
C GLY A 14 -11.71 -3.65 4.34
N ALA A 15 -10.53 -3.01 4.32
CA ALA A 15 -9.38 -3.54 3.62
C ALA A 15 -8.46 -4.35 4.54
N MET A 16 -7.88 -5.41 3.97
CA MET A 16 -6.95 -6.32 4.62
C MET A 16 -5.63 -6.36 3.86
N ILE A 17 -4.52 -6.32 4.59
CA ILE A 17 -3.20 -6.65 4.07
C ILE A 17 -2.97 -8.14 4.28
N GLU A 18 -2.59 -8.83 3.22
CA GLU A 18 -2.07 -10.19 3.27
C GLU A 18 -0.61 -10.20 2.86
N VAL A 19 0.26 -10.69 3.74
CA VAL A 19 1.64 -11.05 3.37
C VAL A 19 1.67 -12.55 3.15
N TYR A 20 2.17 -12.96 2.00
CA TYR A 20 2.20 -14.35 1.59
C TYR A 20 3.55 -14.70 0.96
N GLY A 21 3.90 -15.98 0.95
CA GLY A 21 5.17 -16.39 0.37
C GLY A 21 5.49 -17.87 0.48
N GLU A 22 6.75 -18.18 0.25
CA GLU A 22 7.38 -19.50 0.33
C GLU A 22 8.64 -19.38 1.19
N PRO A 23 8.54 -19.68 2.50
CA PRO A 23 9.64 -19.52 3.43
C PRO A 23 10.90 -20.29 3.03
N GLU A 24 10.72 -21.45 2.40
CA GLU A 24 11.80 -22.32 1.93
C GLU A 24 12.65 -21.67 0.83
N ASN A 25 12.06 -20.75 0.06
CA ASN A 25 12.71 -20.06 -1.05
C ASN A 25 13.00 -18.58 -0.74
N ALA A 26 12.76 -18.15 0.51
CA ALA A 26 12.82 -16.75 0.93
C ALA A 26 12.02 -15.80 0.02
N TRP A 27 10.95 -16.29 -0.60
CA TRP A 27 10.13 -15.51 -1.52
C TRP A 27 8.90 -15.00 -0.77
N TYR A 28 8.70 -13.69 -0.72
CA TYR A 28 7.61 -13.06 0.00
C TYR A 28 7.08 -11.88 -0.77
N GLU A 29 5.76 -11.72 -0.74
CA GLU A 29 4.98 -10.69 -1.40
C GLU A 29 3.84 -10.23 -0.50
N TRP A 30 3.17 -9.15 -0.90
CA TRP A 30 1.98 -8.69 -0.24
C TRP A 30 0.88 -8.32 -1.23
N ARG A 31 -0.35 -8.37 -0.75
CA ARG A 31 -1.52 -7.82 -1.46
C ARG A 31 -2.47 -7.14 -0.51
N ILE A 32 -3.25 -6.21 -1.04
CA ILE A 32 -4.37 -5.58 -0.33
C ILE A 32 -5.67 -6.07 -0.93
N ILE A 33 -6.57 -6.53 -0.07
CA ILE A 33 -7.92 -6.97 -0.42
C ILE A 33 -8.90 -5.99 0.19
N ASP A 34 -9.76 -5.36 -0.62
CA ASP A 34 -10.83 -4.48 -0.17
C ASP A 34 -12.16 -4.90 -0.82
N GLY A 35 -13.20 -5.10 -0.02
CA GLY A 35 -14.50 -5.57 -0.51
C GLY A 35 -14.43 -6.90 -1.28
N GLY A 36 -13.49 -7.78 -0.93
CA GLY A 36 -13.25 -9.06 -1.60
C GLY A 36 -12.50 -8.96 -2.93
N ARG A 37 -11.98 -7.78 -3.28
CA ARG A 37 -11.19 -7.55 -4.50
C ARG A 37 -9.75 -7.20 -4.16
N THR A 38 -8.82 -7.74 -4.93
CA THR A 38 -7.42 -7.37 -4.83
C THR A 38 -7.20 -5.97 -5.43
N VAL A 39 -6.80 -5.03 -4.58
CA VAL A 39 -6.51 -3.63 -4.96
C VAL A 39 -5.10 -3.51 -5.52
N ARG A 40 -4.15 -4.25 -4.94
CA ARG A 40 -2.76 -4.34 -5.40
C ARG A 40 -2.17 -5.67 -4.95
N ASP A 41 -1.30 -6.25 -5.76
CA ASP A 41 -0.63 -7.53 -5.49
C ASP A 41 0.78 -7.53 -6.08
N THR A 42 1.79 -7.41 -5.22
CA THR A 42 3.18 -7.31 -5.67
C THR A 42 3.69 -8.59 -6.29
N GLY A 43 3.11 -9.74 -5.98
CA GLY A 43 3.46 -11.02 -6.61
C GLY A 43 3.05 -11.14 -8.07
N THR A 44 2.21 -10.22 -8.56
CA THR A 44 1.80 -10.14 -9.97
C THR A 44 2.53 -9.05 -10.75
N GLU A 45 3.29 -8.19 -10.06
CA GLU A 45 4.08 -7.11 -10.65
C GLU A 45 5.41 -7.67 -11.22
N GLY A 46 6.02 -6.97 -12.17
CA GLY A 46 7.33 -7.35 -12.75
C GLY A 46 7.30 -7.71 -14.25
N HIS A 47 8.44 -8.12 -14.78
CA HIS A 47 8.59 -8.51 -16.19
C HIS A 47 8.14 -9.96 -16.43
N SER A 48 7.71 -10.30 -17.65
CA SER A 48 7.12 -11.60 -17.99
C SER A 48 7.98 -12.85 -17.69
N ALA A 49 9.29 -12.67 -17.44
CA ALA A 49 10.18 -13.76 -17.01
C ALA A 49 10.32 -13.89 -15.48
N PHE A 50 10.02 -12.83 -14.72
CA PHE A 50 10.16 -12.77 -13.27
C PHE A 50 9.03 -11.90 -12.69
N GLN A 51 7.99 -12.57 -12.19
CA GLN A 51 6.93 -11.95 -11.43
C GLN A 51 7.30 -11.89 -9.94
N GLY A 52 6.78 -10.88 -9.25
CA GLY A 52 7.06 -10.64 -7.84
C GLY A 52 8.24 -9.70 -7.60
N ARG A 53 8.14 -8.92 -6.53
CA ARG A 53 9.22 -8.05 -6.01
C ARG A 53 10.25 -8.82 -5.18
N GLN A 54 9.87 -9.98 -4.64
CA GLN A 54 10.72 -10.94 -3.92
C GLN A 54 11.43 -10.30 -2.72
N TYR A 55 10.67 -9.90 -1.71
CA TYR A 55 11.18 -9.10 -0.59
C TYR A 55 12.22 -9.82 0.30
N GLY A 56 12.45 -11.13 0.15
CA GLY A 56 13.44 -11.88 0.93
C GLY A 56 13.02 -12.21 2.36
N GLN A 57 12.14 -11.38 2.95
CA GLN A 57 11.62 -11.53 4.32
C GLN A 57 10.16 -11.07 4.40
N ALA A 58 9.36 -11.76 5.21
CA ALA A 58 7.94 -11.47 5.38
C ALA A 58 7.71 -10.09 6.04
N GLU A 59 8.55 -9.70 7.00
CA GLU A 59 8.43 -8.42 7.72
C GLU A 59 8.79 -7.22 6.83
N ILE A 60 9.67 -7.41 5.85
CA ILE A 60 9.98 -6.37 4.87
C ILE A 60 8.81 -6.18 3.90
N ALA A 61 8.21 -7.28 3.41
CA ALA A 61 6.97 -7.21 2.64
C ALA A 61 5.83 -6.55 3.44
N LEU A 62 5.70 -6.87 4.74
CA LEU A 62 4.70 -6.26 5.62
C LEU A 62 4.91 -4.75 5.78
N ARG A 63 6.15 -4.32 6.04
CA ARG A 63 6.48 -2.90 6.17
C ARG A 63 6.08 -2.13 4.92
N ASP A 64 6.38 -2.69 3.75
CA ASP A 64 6.06 -2.07 2.46
C ASP A 64 4.55 -1.97 2.24
N ALA A 65 3.81 -3.05 2.53
CA ALA A 65 2.35 -3.06 2.48
C ALA A 65 1.72 -2.00 3.40
N LEU A 66 2.26 -1.84 4.62
CA LEU A 66 1.81 -0.83 5.58
C LEU A 66 2.07 0.59 5.08
N MET A 67 3.22 0.83 4.45
CA MET A 67 3.53 2.12 3.82
C MET A 67 2.54 2.42 2.69
N PHE A 68 2.31 1.46 1.78
CA PHE A 68 1.34 1.61 0.70
C PHE A 68 -0.07 1.90 1.23
N ALA A 69 -0.56 1.07 2.15
CA ALA A 69 -1.91 1.17 2.68
C ALA A 69 -2.16 2.49 3.42
N SER A 70 -1.12 3.04 4.05
CA SER A 70 -1.18 4.34 4.75
C SER A 70 -1.03 5.55 3.81
N GLY A 71 -0.94 5.32 2.49
CA GLY A 71 -0.67 6.37 1.51
C GLY A 71 0.69 7.04 1.69
N LEU A 72 1.66 6.33 2.26
CA LEU A 72 3.05 6.79 2.35
C LEU A 72 3.81 6.39 1.08
N PRO A 73 4.77 7.21 0.64
CA PRO A 73 5.62 6.86 -0.50
C PRO A 73 6.40 5.58 -0.18
N ILE A 74 6.42 4.68 -1.14
CA ILE A 74 7.27 3.48 -1.14
C ILE A 74 8.52 3.80 -1.94
N ASP A 75 9.69 3.44 -1.40
CA ASP A 75 10.96 3.55 -2.11
C ASP A 75 10.89 2.78 -3.43
N GLY A 76 11.10 3.48 -4.55
CA GLY A 76 11.03 2.93 -5.91
C GLY A 76 9.76 3.28 -6.71
N ASP A 77 8.68 3.74 -6.07
CA ASP A 77 7.44 4.21 -6.74
C ASP A 77 7.32 5.76 -6.77
N THR A 78 8.24 6.48 -6.12
CA THR A 78 8.24 7.95 -6.03
C THR A 78 9.36 8.53 -6.91
N PRO A 79 9.09 9.52 -7.80
CA PRO A 79 10.17 10.21 -8.50
C PRO A 79 11.06 10.87 -7.45
N THR A 80 12.35 10.57 -7.46
CA THR A 80 13.31 10.92 -6.41
C THR A 80 13.79 12.38 -6.46
N ASP A 81 13.09 13.27 -7.17
CA ASP A 81 13.38 14.69 -7.12
C ASP A 81 12.58 15.41 -6.02
N ALA A 82 13.21 16.40 -5.40
CA ALA A 82 12.62 17.17 -4.30
C ALA A 82 11.30 17.85 -4.69
N ALA A 83 11.09 18.11 -6.00
CA ALA A 83 9.86 18.67 -6.53
C ALA A 83 8.67 17.70 -6.39
N SER A 84 8.90 16.40 -6.55
CA SER A 84 7.85 15.37 -6.44
C SER A 84 7.43 15.10 -4.99
N LEU A 85 8.36 15.23 -4.03
CA LEU A 85 8.07 15.17 -2.60
C LEU A 85 7.14 16.31 -2.17
N GLU A 86 7.46 17.55 -2.54
CA GLU A 86 6.62 18.73 -2.26
C GLU A 86 5.23 18.61 -2.90
N ALA A 87 5.16 18.09 -4.13
CA ALA A 87 3.88 17.85 -4.81
C ALA A 87 3.03 16.78 -4.10
N GLY A 88 3.65 15.71 -3.59
CA GLY A 88 2.97 14.65 -2.84
C GLY A 88 2.39 15.15 -1.50
N TYR A 89 3.17 15.92 -0.74
CA TYR A 89 2.68 16.54 0.50
C TYR A 89 1.56 17.54 0.25
N ALA A 90 1.67 18.36 -0.81
CA ALA A 90 0.61 19.30 -1.20
C ALA A 90 -0.68 18.58 -1.62
N ALA A 91 -0.58 17.46 -2.34
CA ALA A 91 -1.75 16.67 -2.74
C ALA A 91 -2.47 16.06 -1.53
N LYS A 92 -1.72 15.52 -0.55
CA LYS A 92 -2.28 15.00 0.70
C LYS A 92 -2.96 16.10 1.51
N ALA A 93 -2.32 17.26 1.68
CA ALA A 93 -2.89 18.41 2.38
C ALA A 93 -4.19 18.90 1.73
N LYS A 94 -4.26 18.94 0.39
CA LYS A 94 -5.48 19.32 -0.34
C LYS A 94 -6.60 18.30 -0.17
N ALA A 95 -6.30 17.01 -0.21
CA ALA A 95 -7.28 15.96 0.03
C ALA A 95 -7.84 16.00 1.46
N GLU A 96 -7.00 16.31 2.43
CA GLU A 96 -7.39 16.47 3.84
C GLU A 96 -8.26 17.73 4.05
N ALA A 97 -7.87 18.86 3.45
CA ALA A 97 -8.67 20.10 3.49
C ALA A 97 -10.04 19.94 2.82
N ALA A 98 -10.13 19.22 1.70
CA ALA A 98 -11.39 18.91 1.04
C ALA A 98 -12.31 18.04 1.92
N ARG A 99 -11.71 17.12 2.70
CA ARG A 99 -12.43 16.26 3.64
C ARG A 99 -12.94 17.04 4.87
N GLN A 100 -12.20 18.06 5.31
CA GLN A 100 -12.60 18.95 6.41
C GLN A 100 -13.62 20.02 5.99
N GLY A 101 -13.59 20.48 4.73
CA GLY A 101 -14.53 21.47 4.18
C GLY A 101 -15.91 20.92 3.77
N ALA A 102 -16.08 19.59 3.70
CA ALA A 102 -17.38 18.96 3.44
C ALA A 102 -18.28 18.90 4.70
N GLY A 103 -17.76 19.29 5.87
CA GLY A 103 -18.51 19.46 7.10
C GLY A 103 -19.19 20.83 7.16
N THR A 104 -20.43 20.88 6.64
CA THR A 104 -21.51 21.80 7.05
C THR A 104 -21.51 23.21 6.43
N PRO A 105 -22.55 23.53 5.63
CA PRO A 105 -23.31 24.75 5.82
C PRO A 105 -24.64 24.37 6.46
N GLY A 106 -24.68 24.52 7.78
CA GLY A 106 -25.92 24.70 8.50
C GLY A 106 -26.35 26.14 8.25
N SER A 107 -27.55 26.31 7.74
CA SER A 107 -28.34 27.54 7.73
C SER A 107 -29.68 27.16 7.12
N ALA A 108 -30.83 27.59 7.58
CA ALA A 108 -31.30 28.26 8.80
C ALA A 108 -32.83 28.15 8.70
#